data_AF-A0A8X8GDS9-F1
#
_entry.id   AF-A0A8X8GDS9-F1
#
_cell.length_a   1.000
_cell.length_b   1.000
_cell.length_c   1.000
_cell.angle_alpha   90.00
_cell.angle_beta   90.00
_cell.angle_gamma   90.00
#
_symmetry.space_group_name_H-M   'P 1'
#
loop_
_entity.id
_entity.type
_entity.pdbx_description
1 polymer ?
#
loop_
_entity_poly.entity_id
_entity_poly.type
_entity_poly.pdbx_seq_one_letter_code
_entity_poly.pdbx_strand_id
1 'polypeptide(L)'
;EHPHITEDLLRQVYKNRKACFIQFILHILGIKTLKSFPETVSEAFDQFIGQHTHLSSRQLEFLNLLKGFIIEREKVEKKDLINAPFTVIHPQGIRGVFSPAEINEILQLTEQLAA
;
A
#
# COMPACT_ATOMS: atom_id res chain seq x y z
N GLU A 1 18.33 -1.66 26.51
CA GLU A 1 19.08 -1.03 25.42
C GLU A 1 19.51 -2.08 24.41
N HIS A 2 19.46 -1.78 23.11
CA HIS A 2 19.93 -2.68 22.05
C HIS A 2 21.38 -2.30 21.71
N PRO A 3 22.40 -3.05 22.17
CA PRO A 3 23.81 -2.63 22.04
C PRO A 3 24.36 -2.73 20.61
N HIS A 4 23.58 -3.28 19.67
CA HIS A 4 24.03 -3.55 18.31
C HIS A 4 23.01 -3.04 17.29
N ILE A 5 23.52 -2.47 16.20
CA ILE A 5 22.71 -2.16 15.02
C ILE A 5 22.48 -3.48 14.28
N THR A 6 21.24 -3.97 14.32
CA THR A 6 20.81 -5.17 13.59
C THR A 6 19.95 -4.79 12.39
N GLU A 7 19.87 -5.67 11.40
CA GLU A 7 19.02 -5.45 10.23
C GLU A 7 17.55 -5.29 10.62
N ASP A 8 17.06 -6.07 11.59
CA ASP A 8 15.68 -5.93 12.09
C ASP A 8 15.42 -4.57 12.74
N LEU A 9 16.39 -4.02 13.48
CA LEU A 9 16.30 -2.67 14.02
C LEU A 9 16.21 -1.64 12.88
N LEU A 10 17.02 -1.77 11.84
CA LEU A 10 16.99 -0.88 10.69
C LEU A 10 15.66 -0.97 9.94
N ARG A 11 15.11 -2.17 9.74
CA ARG A 11 13.78 -2.38 9.15
C ARG A 11 12.68 -1.67 9.93
N GLN A 12 12.74 -1.70 11.26
CA GLN A 12 11.78 -1.00 12.12
C GLN A 12 11.95 0.53 12.03
N VAL A 13 13.18 1.04 12.14
CA VAL A 13 13.47 2.48 12.12
C VAL A 13 13.08 3.12 10.79
N TYR A 14 13.43 2.49 9.67
CA TYR A 14 13.11 2.99 8.33
C TYR A 14 11.74 2.54 7.83
N LYS A 15 10.95 1.82 8.64
CA LYS A 15 9.64 1.27 8.29
C LYS A 15 9.64 0.54 6.94
N ASN A 16 10.69 -0.24 6.67
CA ASN A 16 10.84 -1.02 5.46
C ASN A 16 11.24 -2.46 5.83
N ARG A 17 10.26 -3.36 5.77
CA ARG A 17 10.43 -4.76 6.20
C ARG A 17 11.20 -5.65 5.22
N LYS A 18 11.25 -5.25 3.95
CA LYS A 18 11.85 -6.05 2.86
C LYS A 18 13.25 -5.60 2.52
N ALA A 19 13.68 -4.44 3.05
CA ALA A 19 15.01 -3.91 2.85
C ALA A 19 16.07 -4.83 3.46
N CYS A 20 17.09 -5.09 2.67
CA CYS A 20 18.27 -5.86 3.05
C CYS A 20 19.37 -4.94 3.59
N PHE A 21 20.31 -5.48 4.37
CA PHE A 21 21.44 -4.73 4.96
C PHE A 21 22.13 -3.75 3.99
N ILE A 22 22.51 -4.22 2.79
CA ILE A 22 23.20 -3.39 1.79
C ILE A 22 22.35 -2.19 1.37
N GLN A 23 21.02 -2.33 1.27
CA GLN A 23 20.13 -1.21 0.91
C GLN A 23 20.11 -0.14 2.00
N PHE A 24 20.16 -0.53 3.28
CA PHE A 24 20.30 0.43 4.38
C PHE A 24 21.62 1.18 4.31
N ILE A 25 22.74 0.49 4.09
CA ILE A 25 24.05 1.14 4.00
C ILE A 25 24.08 2.14 2.84
N LEU A 26 23.60 1.75 1.66
CA LEU A 26 23.50 2.66 0.52
C LEU A 26 22.63 3.88 0.83
N HIS A 27 21.56 3.72 1.61
CA HIS A 27 20.71 4.83 2.02
C HIS A 27 21.36 5.75 3.06
N ILE A 28 21.97 5.18 4.09
CA ILE A 28 22.69 5.92 5.14
C ILE A 28 23.82 6.76 4.53
N LEU A 29 24.51 6.21 3.53
CA LEU A 29 25.57 6.91 2.81
C LEU A 29 25.06 7.90 1.75
N GLY A 30 23.74 8.04 1.57
CA GLY A 30 23.15 8.96 0.58
C GLY A 30 23.30 8.52 -0.88
N ILE A 31 23.64 7.25 -1.13
CA ILE A 31 23.89 6.71 -2.46
C ILE A 31 22.57 6.26 -3.14
N LYS A 32 21.63 5.72 -2.35
CA LYS A 32 20.30 5.31 -2.86
C LYS A 32 19.19 5.73 -1.92
N THR A 33 18.04 6.14 -2.46
CA THR A 33 16.85 6.38 -1.65
C THR A 33 16.20 5.07 -1.25
N LEU A 34 15.99 4.88 0.05
CA LEU A 34 15.21 3.77 0.59
C LEU A 34 13.84 4.28 1.00
N LYS A 35 12.80 3.87 0.26
CA LYS A 35 11.42 4.23 0.58
C LYS A 35 10.91 3.38 1.74
N SER A 36 10.14 3.98 2.63
CA SER A 36 9.35 3.27 3.63
C SER A 36 8.18 2.54 2.97
N PHE A 37 7.54 1.62 3.70
CA PHE A 37 6.34 0.95 3.23
C PHE A 37 5.20 1.92 2.90
N PRO A 38 4.85 2.93 3.75
CA PRO A 38 3.82 3.91 3.40
C PRO A 38 4.13 4.72 2.13
N GLU A 39 5.39 5.08 1.90
CA GLU A 39 5.81 5.76 0.68
C GLU A 39 5.66 4.88 -0.56
N THR A 40 6.06 3.61 -0.45
CA THR A 40 5.94 2.61 -1.53
C THR A 40 4.47 2.39 -1.90
N VAL A 41 3.60 2.23 -0.89
CA VAL A 41 2.15 2.10 -1.10
C VAL A 41 1.58 3.37 -1.73
N SER A 42 1.96 4.55 -1.23
CA SER A 42 1.44 5.82 -1.77
C SER A 42 1.81 6.02 -3.23
N GLU A 43 3.08 5.80 -3.58
CA GLU A 43 3.53 5.92 -4.97
C GLU A 43 2.84 4.93 -5.90
N ALA A 44 2.63 3.68 -5.46
CA ALA A 44 1.94 2.68 -6.27
C ALA A 44 0.48 3.08 -6.55
N PHE A 45 -0.22 3.63 -5.55
CA PHE A 45 -1.58 4.15 -5.73
C PHE A 45 -1.62 5.40 -6.61
N ASP A 46 -0.65 6.31 -6.46
CA ASP A 46 -0.58 7.53 -7.28
C ASP A 46 -0.31 7.17 -8.76
N GLN A 47 0.55 6.19 -9.02
CA GLN A 47 0.78 5.65 -10.36
C GLN A 47 -0.46 4.97 -10.92
N PHE A 48 -1.13 4.13 -10.13
CA PHE A 48 -2.37 3.45 -10.53
C PHE A 48 -3.45 4.48 -10.90
N ILE A 49 -3.68 5.48 -10.06
CA ILE A 49 -4.66 6.54 -10.32
C ILE A 49 -4.26 7.36 -11.57
N GLY A 50 -2.97 7.67 -11.74
CA GLY A 50 -2.48 8.38 -12.92
C GLY A 50 -2.67 7.64 -14.24
N GLN A 51 -2.67 6.29 -14.21
CA GLN A 51 -2.96 5.45 -15.38
C GLN A 51 -4.47 5.32 -15.67
N HIS A 52 -5.32 5.55 -14.67
CA HIS A 52 -6.78 5.40 -14.76
C HIS A 52 -7.47 6.77 -14.67
N THR A 53 -7.31 7.60 -15.69
CA THR A 53 -7.86 8.98 -15.70
C THR A 53 -9.39 9.06 -15.77
N HIS A 54 -10.07 7.93 -16.00
CA HIS A 54 -11.54 7.84 -16.08
C HIS A 54 -12.23 7.56 -14.73
N LEU A 55 -11.47 7.44 -13.64
CA LEU A 55 -12.03 7.14 -12.32
C LEU A 55 -12.95 8.26 -11.81
N SER A 56 -14.12 7.87 -11.33
CA SER A 56 -15.08 8.77 -10.66
C SER A 56 -14.60 9.19 -9.27
N SER A 57 -15.15 10.29 -8.74
CA SER A 57 -14.84 10.75 -7.38
C SER A 57 -15.06 9.67 -6.31
N ARG A 58 -16.10 8.85 -6.46
CA ARG A 58 -16.39 7.73 -5.54
C ARG A 58 -15.34 6.62 -5.63
N GLN A 59 -14.86 6.31 -6.84
CA GLN A 59 -13.77 5.34 -7.02
C GLN A 59 -12.46 5.86 -6.42
N LEU A 60 -12.13 7.14 -6.61
CA LEU A 60 -10.95 7.76 -6.01
C LEU A 60 -11.03 7.77 -4.47
N GLU A 61 -12.19 8.06 -3.90
CA GLU A 61 -12.41 7.98 -2.45
C GLU A 61 -12.18 6.55 -1.95
N PHE A 62 -12.67 5.55 -2.68
CA PHE A 62 -12.44 4.14 -2.34
C PHE A 62 -10.95 3.77 -2.38
N LEU A 63 -10.23 4.18 -3.43
CA LEU A 63 -8.79 3.92 -3.54
C LEU A 63 -8.00 4.62 -2.43
N ASN A 64 -8.38 5.84 -2.03
CA ASN A 64 -7.75 6.53 -0.91
C ASN A 64 -8.01 5.83 0.42
N LEU A 65 -9.23 5.35 0.64
CA LEU A 65 -9.55 4.55 1.82
C LEU A 65 -8.76 3.24 1.83
N LEU A 66 -8.64 2.57 0.69
CA LEU A 66 -7.87 1.34 0.53
C LEU A 66 -6.37 1.57 0.78
N LYS A 67 -5.81 2.66 0.24
CA LYS A 67 -4.44 3.09 0.50
C LYS A 67 -4.17 3.23 2.00
N GLY A 68 -5.03 3.98 2.71
CA GLY A 68 -4.93 4.14 4.16
C GLY A 68 -5.03 2.81 4.90
N PHE A 69 -5.99 1.97 4.52
CA PHE A 69 -6.20 0.65 5.11
C PHE A 69 -4.97 -0.26 4.97
N ILE A 70 -4.32 -0.26 3.79
CA ILE A 70 -3.10 -1.04 3.55
C ILE A 70 -1.92 -0.48 4.34
N ILE A 71 -1.78 0.84 4.45
CA ILE A 71 -0.72 1.47 5.25
C ILE A 71 -0.86 1.11 6.74
N GLU A 72 -2.08 1.07 7.26
CA GLU A 72 -2.34 0.79 8.67
C GLU A 72 -2.27 -0.70 9.02
N ARG A 73 -2.87 -1.56 8.19
CA ARG A 73 -3.00 -2.99 8.49
C ARG A 73 -1.94 -3.86 7.82
N GLU A 74 -1.20 -3.31 6.86
CA GLU A 74 -0.17 -3.97 6.06
C GLU A 74 -0.65 -5.19 5.26
N LYS A 75 -1.95 -5.49 5.34
CA LYS A 75 -2.60 -6.63 4.71
C LYS A 75 -4.03 -6.23 4.37
N VAL A 76 -4.52 -6.80 3.28
CA VAL A 76 -5.90 -6.68 2.86
C VAL A 76 -6.37 -8.00 2.27
N GLU A 77 -7.50 -8.49 2.75
CA GLU A 77 -8.15 -9.69 2.24
C GLU A 77 -9.36 -9.29 1.39
N LYS A 78 -9.76 -10.12 0.41
CA LYS A 78 -10.91 -9.83 -0.45
C LYS A 78 -12.20 -9.57 0.33
N LYS A 79 -12.35 -10.22 1.49
CA LYS A 79 -13.48 -10.02 2.41
C LYS A 79 -13.47 -8.64 3.07
N ASP A 80 -12.32 -8.00 3.24
CA ASP A 80 -12.25 -6.68 3.86
C ASP A 80 -12.92 -5.63 2.96
N LEU A 81 -12.73 -5.75 1.65
CA LEU A 81 -13.24 -4.82 0.63
C LEU A 81 -14.77 -4.78 0.50
N ILE A 82 -15.48 -5.72 1.14
CA ILE A 82 -16.95 -5.78 1.20
C ILE A 82 -17.50 -5.54 2.62
N ASN A 83 -16.63 -5.17 3.57
CA ASN A 83 -16.98 -4.86 4.95
C ASN A 83 -16.63 -3.40 5.28
N ALA A 84 -17.00 -2.94 6.47
CA ALA A 84 -16.52 -1.65 6.97
C ALA A 84 -14.98 -1.65 7.03
N PRO A 85 -14.30 -0.54 6.67
CA PRO A 85 -14.86 0.79 6.40
C PRO A 85 -15.34 1.00 4.96
N PHE A 86 -15.10 0.06 4.04
CA PHE A 86 -15.41 0.22 2.61
C PHE A 86 -16.91 0.31 2.31
N THR A 87 -17.74 -0.33 3.15
CA THR A 87 -19.20 -0.25 3.02
C THR A 87 -19.78 1.13 3.35
N VAL A 88 -18.98 2.05 3.92
CA VAL A 88 -19.39 3.45 4.12
C VAL A 88 -19.50 4.18 2.78
N ILE A 89 -18.64 3.84 1.81
CA ILE A 89 -18.65 4.46 0.47
C ILE A 89 -19.79 3.87 -0.38
N HIS A 90 -19.99 2.56 -0.30
CA HIS A 90 -21.08 1.88 -1.00
C HIS A 90 -21.53 0.62 -0.24
N PRO A 91 -22.84 0.34 -0.10
CA PRO A 91 -23.33 -0.80 0.68
C PRO A 91 -22.79 -2.17 0.25
N GLN A 92 -22.45 -2.32 -1.03
CA GLN A 92 -21.84 -3.54 -1.59
C GLN A 92 -20.29 -3.54 -1.58
N GLY A 93 -19.68 -2.55 -0.92
CA GLY A 93 -18.23 -2.32 -0.93
C GLY A 93 -17.69 -2.15 -2.34
N ILE A 94 -16.53 -2.76 -2.62
CA ILE A 94 -15.84 -2.65 -3.91
C ILE A 94 -16.72 -3.04 -5.11
N ARG A 95 -17.64 -4.00 -4.93
CA ARG A 95 -18.49 -4.56 -6.00
C ARG A 95 -19.51 -3.57 -6.57
N GLY A 96 -19.87 -2.55 -5.79
CA GLY A 96 -20.78 -1.50 -6.25
C GLY A 96 -20.08 -0.22 -6.68
N VAL A 97 -18.74 -0.21 -6.67
CA VAL A 97 -17.93 0.96 -7.04
C VAL A 97 -17.09 0.69 -8.29
N PHE A 98 -16.68 -0.56 -8.51
CA PHE A 98 -15.81 -0.95 -9.63
C PHE A 98 -16.41 -2.09 -10.45
N SER A 99 -16.07 -2.12 -11.74
CA SER A 99 -16.35 -3.24 -12.62
C SER A 99 -15.51 -4.48 -12.24
N PRO A 100 -15.91 -5.70 -12.64
CA PRO A 100 -15.13 -6.90 -12.36
C PRO A 100 -13.68 -6.85 -12.87
N ALA A 101 -13.42 -6.17 -13.99
CA ALA A 101 -12.08 -5.99 -14.53
C ALA A 101 -11.23 -5.11 -13.61
N GLU A 102 -11.73 -3.93 -13.26
CA GLU A 102 -11.05 -2.99 -12.34
C GLU A 102 -10.83 -3.61 -10.96
N ILE A 103 -11.78 -4.41 -10.46
CA ILE A 103 -11.62 -5.15 -9.20
C ILE A 103 -10.40 -6.08 -9.27
N ASN A 104 -10.22 -6.80 -10.38
CA ASN A 104 -9.07 -7.69 -10.52
C ASN A 104 -7.76 -6.91 -10.55
N GLU A 105 -7.73 -5.77 -11.24
CA GLU A 105 -6.54 -4.91 -11.29
C GLU A 105 -6.19 -4.34 -9.91
N ILE A 106 -7.18 -3.87 -9.15
CA ILE A 106 -7.00 -3.40 -7.78
C ILE A 106 -6.47 -4.53 -6.90
N LEU A 107 -7.04 -5.73 -7.00
CA LEU A 107 -6.57 -6.89 -6.24
C LEU A 107 -5.11 -7.23 -6.56
N GLN A 108 -4.73 -7.23 -7.84
CA GLN A 108 -3.35 -7.43 -8.25
C GLN A 108 -2.40 -6.37 -7.68
N LEU A 109 -2.79 -5.09 -7.70
CA LEU A 109 -2.04 -4.01 -7.05
C LEU A 109 -1.84 -4.30 -5.56
N THR A 110 -2.90 -4.72 -4.86
CA THR A 110 -2.79 -5.03 -3.42
C THR A 110 -1.92 -6.24 -3.13
N GLU A 111 -1.96 -7.28 -3.97
CA GLU A 111 -1.12 -8.47 -3.83
C GLU A 111 0.36 -8.14 -4.03
N GLN A 112 0.69 -7.29 -5.01
CA GLN A 112 2.08 -6.82 -5.24
C GLN A 112 2.64 -6.03 -4.05
N LEU A 113 1.81 -5.27 -3.36
CA LEU A 113 2.23 -4.50 -2.18
C LEU A 113 2.38 -5.40 -0.94
N ALA A 114 1.52 -6.41 -0.81
CA ALA A 114 1.54 -7.35 0.33
C ALA A 114 2.67 -8.39 0.26
N ALA A 115 3.14 -8.76 -0.94
CA ALA A 115 4.18 -9.79 -1.19
C ALA A 115 5.60 -9.30 -0.95
#